data_AF-A0A7Z8QIV6-F1
#
_entry.id   AF-A0A7Z8QIV6-F1
#
_cell.length_a   1.000
_cell.length_b   1.000
_cell.length_c   1.000
_cell.angle_alpha   90.00
_cell.angle_beta   90.00
_cell.angle_gamma   90.00
#
_symmetry.space_group_name_H-M   'P 1'
#
loop_
_entity.id
_entity.type
_entity.pdbx_description
1 polymer ?
#
loop_
_entity_poly.entity_id
_entity_poly.type
_entity_poly.pdbx_seq_one_letter_code
_entity_poly.pdbx_strand_id
1 'polypeptide(L)' 'RSLSRWEESTLTIRQYFVKGSRFEDIRSEEVEAVMNKLNHRPRKTLNYDTPHAVFFHNNKREAA' A
#
# COMPACT_ATOMS: atom_id res chain seq x y z
N ARG A 1 -11.00 -15.87 -8.87
CA ARG A 1 -9.61 -15.97 -9.36
C ARG A 1 -8.87 -14.71 -8.89
N SER A 2 -8.17 -14.79 -7.77
CA SER A 2 -7.78 -13.68 -6.89
C SER A 2 -6.31 -13.29 -7.06
N LEU A 3 -5.91 -12.85 -8.25
CA LEU A 3 -4.54 -12.38 -8.52
C LEU A 3 -4.42 -10.86 -8.71
N SER A 4 -5.55 -10.15 -8.84
CA SER A 4 -5.56 -8.70 -9.11
C SER A 4 -5.04 -7.83 -7.96
N ARG A 5 -5.20 -8.27 -6.70
CA ARG A 5 -4.89 -7.45 -5.51
C ARG A 5 -3.39 -7.31 -5.20
N TRP A 6 -2.58 -8.29 -5.59
CA TRP A 6 -1.11 -8.27 -5.40
C TRP A 6 -0.38 -7.54 -6.53
N GLU A 7 -0.87 -7.63 -7.78
CA GLU A 7 -0.30 -6.88 -8.90
C GLU A 7 -0.47 -5.37 -8.73
N GLU A 8 -1.60 -4.88 -8.22
CA GLU A 8 -1.81 -3.45 -8.00
C GLU A 8 -0.84 -2.83 -6.97
N SER A 9 -0.48 -3.60 -5.95
CA SER A 9 0.46 -3.16 -4.91
C SER A 9 1.88 -3.02 -5.49
N THR A 10 2.32 -4.02 -6.27
CA THR A 10 3.64 -3.99 -6.91
C THR A 10 3.75 -2.92 -8.00
N LEU A 11 2.66 -2.65 -8.73
CA LEU A 11 2.59 -1.56 -9.72
C LEU A 11 2.65 -0.17 -9.06
N THR A 12 2.14 0.01 -7.84
CA THR A 12 2.19 1.33 -7.17
C THR A 12 3.53 1.61 -6.50
N ILE A 13 4.21 0.58 -5.96
CA ILE A 13 5.54 0.74 -5.32
C ILE A 13 6.59 1.21 -6.35
N ARG A 14 6.51 0.73 -7.59
CA ARG A 14 7.39 1.14 -8.70
C ARG A 14 7.29 2.62 -9.10
N GLN A 15 6.27 3.35 -8.61
CA GLN A 15 6.19 4.80 -8.79
C GLN A 15 7.16 5.56 -7.88
N TYR A 16 7.62 4.94 -6.79
CA TYR A 16 8.45 5.56 -5.77
C TYR A 16 9.93 5.16 -5.86
N PHE A 17 10.23 4.04 -6.51
CA PHE A 17 11.61 3.55 -6.67
C PHE A 17 11.95 3.42 -8.15
N VAL A 18 13.11 3.94 -8.54
CA VAL A 18 13.59 3.87 -9.93
C VAL A 18 13.78 2.40 -10.31
N LYS A 19 13.29 2.04 -11.51
CA LYS A 19 13.44 0.67 -12.02
C LYS A 19 14.93 0.37 -12.22
N GLY A 20 15.41 -0.68 -11.58
CA GLY A 20 16.82 -1.08 -11.65
C GLY A 20 17.70 -0.49 -10.56
N SER A 21 17.14 0.28 -9.62
CA SER A 21 17.84 0.60 -8.36
C SER A 21 18.23 -0.67 -7.62
N ARG A 22 19.42 -0.65 -7.03
CA ARG A 22 19.88 -1.66 -6.09
C ARG A 22 19.06 -1.56 -4.81
N PHE A 23 18.67 -2.69 -4.24
CA PHE A 23 17.88 -2.69 -3.00
C PHE A 23 18.69 -2.18 -1.81
N GLU A 24 20.02 -2.31 -1.89
CA GLU A 24 20.98 -1.82 -0.91
C GLU A 24 21.00 -0.29 -0.80
N ASP A 25 20.60 0.41 -1.87
CA ASP A 25 20.54 1.87 -1.91
C ASP A 25 19.21 2.41 -1.35
N ILE A 26 18.23 1.54 -1.09
CA ILE A 26 16.92 1.92 -0.57
C ILE A 26 16.97 1.87 0.96
N ARG A 27 16.82 3.02 1.60
CA ARG A 27 16.81 3.09 3.06
C ARG A 27 15.48 2.63 3.64
N SER A 28 15.54 2.06 4.85
CA SER A 28 14.34 1.61 5.57
C SER A 28 13.32 2.74 5.79
N GLU A 29 13.80 3.96 6.06
CA GLU A 29 12.94 5.13 6.26
C GLU A 29 12.21 5.55 4.97
N GLU A 30 12.84 5.34 3.80
CA GLU A 30 12.21 5.58 2.51
C GLU A 30 11.11 4.55 2.24
N VAL A 31 11.35 3.28 2.57
CA VAL A 31 10.34 2.24 2.46
C VAL A 31 9.15 2.56 3.36
N GLU A 32 9.40 2.96 4.61
CA GLU A 32 8.35 3.34 5.55
C GLU A 32 7.54 4.54 5.04
N ALA A 33 8.21 5.57 4.53
CA ALA A 33 7.53 6.74 3.96
C ALA A 33 6.65 6.36 2.76
N VAL A 34 7.10 5.45 1.90
CA VAL A 34 6.33 4.95 0.76
C VAL A 34 5.15 4.10 1.23
N MET A 35 5.35 3.20 2.18
CA MET A 35 4.27 2.41 2.79
C MET A 35 3.20 3.31 3.40
N ASN A 36 3.61 4.34 4.15
CA ASN A 36 2.70 5.29 4.76
C ASN A 36 1.84 6.02 3.71
N LYS A 37 2.49 6.52 2.64
CA LYS A 37 1.79 7.18 1.52
C LYS A 37 0.81 6.23 0.83
N LEU A 38 1.21 4.97 0.59
CA LEU A 38 0.37 3.98 -0.08
C LEU A 38 -0.87 3.60 0.75
N ASN A 39 -0.68 3.43 2.05
CA ASN A 39 -1.73 3.00 2.98
C ASN A 39 -2.74 4.11 3.29
N HIS A 40 -2.32 5.37 3.25
CA HIS A 40 -3.18 6.55 3.48
C HIS A 40 -3.71 7.19 2.19
N ARG A 41 -3.41 6.60 1.02
CA ARG A 41 -3.93 7.10 -0.25
C ARG A 41 -5.38 6.65 -0.46
N PRO A 42 -6.33 7.59 -0.69
CA PRO A 42 -7.69 7.27 -1.12
C PRO A 42 -7.69 6.40 -2.38
N ARG A 43 -8.44 5.29 -2.37
CA ARG A 43 -8.57 4.39 -3.53
C ARG A 43 -10.00 4.42 -4.05
N LYS A 44 -10.17 4.62 -5.35
CA LYS A 44 -11.49 4.59 -6.00
C LYS A 44 -12.22 3.25 -5.78
N THR A 45 -11.47 2.15 -5.74
CA THR A 45 -11.99 0.80 -5.46
C THR A 45 -12.50 0.63 -4.03
N LEU A 46 -12.11 1.51 -3.11
CA LEU A 46 -12.58 1.58 -1.73
C LEU A 46 -13.56 2.75 -1.53
N ASN A 47 -14.27 3.19 -2.58
CA ASN A 47 -15.15 4.37 -2.51
C ASN A 47 -14.44 5.64 -1.98
N TYR A 48 -13.16 5.80 -2.34
CA TYR A 48 -12.28 6.87 -1.85
C TYR A 48 -11.88 6.78 -0.37
N ASP A 49 -12.16 5.67 0.30
CA ASP A 49 -11.52 5.36 1.58
C ASP A 49 -10.05 4.96 1.40
N THR A 50 -9.31 5.02 2.50
CA THR A 50 -7.91 4.61 2.55
C THR A 50 -7.80 3.13 2.91
N PRO A 51 -6.82 2.39 2.35
CA PRO A 51 -6.53 1.03 2.76
C PRO A 51 -6.34 0.89 4.28
N HIS A 52 -5.66 1.87 4.90
CA HIS A 52 -5.49 1.96 6.34
C HIS A 52 -6.85 2.00 7.06
N ALA A 53 -7.73 2.94 6.68
CA ALA A 53 -9.05 3.06 7.29
C ALA A 53 -9.83 1.75 7.19
N VAL A 54 -9.99 1.19 5.99
CA VAL A 54 -10.79 -0.03 5.80
C VAL A 54 -10.25 -1.21 6.63
N PHE A 55 -8.93 -1.39 6.68
CA PHE A 55 -8.31 -2.47 7.43
C PHE A 55 -8.61 -2.35 8.94
N PHE A 56 -8.39 -1.18 9.52
CA PHE A 56 -8.59 -0.97 10.97
C PHE A 56 -10.07 -0.81 11.37
N HIS A 57 -10.96 -0.40 10.46
CA HIS A 57 -12.40 -0.39 10.70
C HIS A 57 -13.01 -1.80 10.67
N ASN A 58 -12.54 -2.68 9.77
CA ASN A 58 -13.01 -4.06 9.72
C ASN A 58 -12.57 -4.87 10.95
N ASN A 59 -11.36 -4.65 11.45
CA ASN A 59 -10.87 -5.30 12.68
C ASN A 59 -11.73 -4.98 13.92
N LYS A 60 -12.44 -3.85 13.96
CA LYS A 60 -13.37 -3.54 15.06
C LYS A 60 -14.68 -4.33 15.00
N ARG A 61 -15.05 -4.85 13.82
CA ARG A 61 -16.28 -5.64 13.62
C ARG A 61 -16.09 -7.14 13.89
N GLU A 62 -14.86 -7.64 13.78
CA GLU A 62 -14.54 -9.04 14.08
C GLU A 62 -14.23 -9.28 15.57
N ALA A 63 -13.92 -8.20 16.31
CA ALA A 63 -13.67 -8.24 17.75
C ALA A 63 -14.92 -8.03 18.63
N ALA A 64 -16.11 -7.87 18.01
CA ALA A 64 -17.41 -7.68 18.67
C ALA A 64 -18.35 -8.86 18.33
#